data_AF-A0A5J4YMY8-F1
#
_entry.id   AF-A0A5J4YMY8-F1
#
_cell.length_a   1.000
_cell.length_b   1.000
_cell.length_c   1.000
_cell.angle_alpha   90.00
_cell.angle_beta   90.00
_cell.angle_gamma   90.00
#
_symmetry.space_group_name_H-M   'P 1'
#
loop_
_entity.id
_entity.type
_entity.pdbx_description
1 polymer ?
#
loop_
_entity_poly.entity_id
_entity_poly.type
_entity_poly.pdbx_seq_one_letter_code
_entity_poly.pdbx_strand_id
1 'polypeptide(L)'
;MGKRSGSGPSKGIRKRKRGHEAAPAREPLGKVPGNVLRNAWFEEESAVRLEQELKNATPYPHAVLDPLCNPQHARAIFEEIKTSMKSDFKETDLFKVFQTNDLANFTRDSHPELENLLALRDELYSERFRAMIERITGCTQKLNEKTDCAVNAYVQGCHLLCHDDVIGTRAISYIIYLHDPDDTWTSEDGGNLELYDSSPDPETGGRIPHSVPSTSVLPKYNTLALFPVQPGQSFHSVQEVFAPTKPRISIQGWYHADAPPKDAEQYSTVAQLLAERSGREGDAKFTCVALPCRPTDDLKRDKQESTVWDASWLAIESVRETLIKWINPVYLDKQSVNNLREKFEDEYMMELHSVLLPDIAHRLEALLVQCDERDKLGNFQVPSYKAGMPGEKPGSCWQLIGPPHMQRYLRLETTTGVELDEAASLLEQIRSELVMSPAFAVFLAVITGMEPLEAQSAVRRFRPGLDYTVAHVGGITTEVRLDATFCFADCRDKLSVAKWDDGDMGGFDCYIEQDEDSAAEASAVYRADEDDEGPLASFQASFNTLTLVARDPGVMRFIKYVSAGAPGSRWDISAEFKVNEGDAESEGEGEESESESGSGSEPEASDGK
;
A
#
# COMPACT_ATOMS: atom_id res chain seq x y z
N MET A 1 14.49 45.80 55.48
CA MET A 1 14.01 45.23 56.76
C MET A 1 12.83 44.32 56.43
N GLY A 2 12.76 43.03 56.72
CA GLY A 2 13.63 42.07 57.38
C GLY A 2 13.29 40.66 56.86
N LYS A 3 14.28 39.77 56.93
CA LYS A 3 14.26 38.36 56.50
C LYS A 3 13.29 37.50 57.33
N ARG A 4 12.74 36.46 56.70
CA ARG A 4 12.58 35.06 57.18
C ARG A 4 12.07 34.21 55.99
N SER A 5 12.93 33.56 55.21
CA SER A 5 13.51 32.20 55.40
C SER A 5 12.47 31.09 55.58
N GLY A 6 12.36 30.22 54.58
CA GLY A 6 11.55 29.00 54.65
C GLY A 6 11.50 28.23 53.33
N SER A 7 12.66 27.80 52.83
CA SER A 7 12.77 26.82 51.73
C SER A 7 12.39 25.42 52.23
N GLY A 8 11.28 24.88 51.75
CA GLY A 8 10.87 23.48 51.91
C GLY A 8 10.95 22.73 50.58
N PRO A 9 11.33 21.43 50.57
CA PRO A 9 11.75 20.73 49.37
C PRO A 9 10.57 20.31 48.48
N SER A 10 10.80 20.33 47.17
CA SER A 10 9.95 19.74 46.15
C SER A 10 9.75 18.25 46.43
N LYS A 11 8.52 17.86 46.74
CA LYS A 11 8.14 16.45 46.79
C LYS A 11 8.03 15.93 45.36
N GLY A 12 9.12 15.35 44.87
CA GLY A 12 9.11 14.53 43.67
C GLY A 12 8.09 13.40 43.82
N ILE A 13 7.12 13.35 42.91
CA ILE A 13 6.23 12.21 42.73
C ILE A 13 7.10 11.05 42.26
N ARG A 14 7.44 10.13 43.18
CA ARG A 14 8.06 8.85 42.85
C ARG A 14 7.07 8.07 41.98
N LYS A 15 7.30 8.00 40.66
CA LYS A 15 6.73 6.96 39.81
C LYS A 15 7.10 5.61 40.42
N ARG A 16 6.10 4.90 40.98
CA ARG A 16 6.24 3.49 41.34
C ARG A 16 6.43 2.72 40.03
N LYS A 17 7.66 2.29 39.74
CA LYS A 17 7.92 1.17 38.83
C LYS A 17 7.15 -0.03 39.40
N ARG A 18 5.98 -0.34 38.84
CA ARG A 18 5.45 -1.71 38.93
C ARG A 18 6.37 -2.53 38.04
N GLY A 19 7.27 -3.30 38.66
CA GLY A 19 7.94 -4.36 37.93
C GLY A 19 6.85 -5.29 37.42
N HIS A 20 6.77 -5.49 36.11
CA HIS A 20 6.25 -6.74 35.59
C HIS A 20 7.22 -7.81 36.08
N GLU A 21 6.80 -8.60 37.07
CA GLU A 21 7.42 -9.90 37.31
C GLU A 21 7.27 -10.68 36.01
N ALA A 22 8.40 -10.96 35.36
CA ALA A 22 8.45 -11.91 34.26
C ALA A 22 7.83 -13.22 34.75
N ALA A 23 6.91 -13.78 33.95
CA ALA A 23 6.37 -15.10 34.22
C ALA A 23 7.55 -16.09 34.42
N PRO A 24 7.44 -17.04 35.37
CA PRO A 24 8.50 -18.02 35.58
C PRO A 24 8.77 -18.76 34.27
N ALA A 25 10.04 -18.85 33.86
CA ALA A 25 10.47 -19.62 32.71
C ALA A 25 9.96 -21.05 32.86
N ARG A 26 9.02 -21.45 31.99
CA ARG A 26 8.54 -22.84 31.94
C ARG A 26 9.71 -23.69 31.44
N GLU A 27 9.87 -24.88 32.02
CA GLU A 27 10.89 -25.82 31.53
C GLU A 27 10.64 -26.11 30.04
N PRO A 28 11.70 -26.18 29.21
CA PRO A 28 11.58 -26.52 27.80
C PRO A 28 10.76 -27.79 27.61
N LEU A 29 9.82 -27.78 26.67
CA LEU A 29 9.17 -29.01 26.22
C LEU A 29 10.26 -29.87 25.58
N GLY A 30 10.68 -30.94 26.28
CA GLY A 30 11.67 -31.86 25.74
C GLY A 30 11.26 -32.38 24.37
N LYS A 31 12.24 -32.77 23.54
CA LYS A 31 12.00 -33.27 22.18
C LYS A 31 10.91 -34.35 22.16
N VAL A 32 9.87 -34.14 21.37
CA VAL A 32 8.84 -35.15 21.16
C VAL A 32 9.44 -36.31 20.35
N PRO A 33 9.30 -37.57 20.79
CA PRO A 33 9.86 -38.71 20.08
C PRO A 33 9.10 -39.00 18.77
N GLY A 34 9.74 -39.72 17.86
CA GLY A 34 9.16 -40.09 16.56
C GLY A 34 9.38 -39.03 15.47
N ASN A 35 8.75 -39.26 14.32
CA ASN A 35 8.89 -38.37 13.16
C ASN A 35 8.06 -37.10 13.36
N VAL A 36 8.56 -35.94 12.92
CA VAL A 36 7.83 -34.67 13.03
C VAL A 36 6.67 -34.65 12.05
N LEU A 37 6.98 -34.88 10.77
CA LEU A 37 6.02 -35.02 9.69
C LEU A 37 5.36 -36.40 9.69
N ARG A 38 4.13 -36.50 9.17
CA ARG A 38 3.46 -37.79 9.00
C ARG A 38 4.15 -38.63 7.92
N ASN A 39 4.37 -39.91 8.21
CA ASN A 39 5.00 -40.84 7.26
C ASN A 39 4.23 -40.98 5.94
N ALA A 40 2.90 -40.82 6.00
CA ALA A 40 2.02 -40.88 4.83
C ALA A 40 2.47 -39.95 3.70
N TRP A 41 3.10 -38.80 4.01
CA TRP A 41 3.56 -37.84 3.00
C TRP A 41 4.72 -38.35 2.14
N PHE A 42 5.37 -39.44 2.55
CA PHE A 42 6.46 -40.08 1.83
C PHE A 42 6.04 -41.39 1.17
N GLU A 43 4.74 -41.70 1.20
CA GLU A 43 4.18 -42.87 0.53
C GLU A 43 3.78 -42.51 -0.91
N GLU A 44 3.91 -43.49 -1.80
CA GLU A 44 3.63 -43.34 -3.24
C GLU A 44 2.20 -42.85 -3.51
N GLU A 45 1.22 -43.34 -2.74
CA GLU A 45 -0.19 -42.97 -2.87
C GLU A 45 -0.41 -41.47 -2.62
N SER A 46 0.20 -40.92 -1.57
CA SER A 46 0.10 -39.49 -1.26
C SER A 46 0.77 -38.63 -2.31
N ALA A 47 1.94 -39.05 -2.81
CA ALA A 47 2.65 -38.32 -3.86
C ALA A 47 1.80 -38.23 -5.14
N VAL A 48 1.26 -39.36 -5.62
CA VAL A 48 0.39 -39.39 -6.81
C VAL A 48 -0.87 -38.54 -6.61
N ARG A 49 -1.46 -38.57 -5.40
CA ARG A 49 -2.63 -37.74 -5.09
C ARG A 49 -2.30 -36.25 -5.16
N LEU A 50 -1.22 -35.82 -4.51
CA LEU A 50 -0.78 -34.41 -4.48
C LEU A 50 -0.37 -33.91 -5.88
N GLU A 51 0.30 -34.74 -6.69
CA GLU A 51 0.60 -34.44 -8.09
C GLU A 51 -0.69 -34.14 -8.89
N GLN A 52 -1.74 -34.94 -8.68
CA GLN A 52 -3.04 -34.73 -9.33
C GLN A 52 -3.78 -33.51 -8.80
N GLU A 53 -3.74 -33.26 -7.49
CA GLU A 53 -4.31 -32.07 -6.86
C GLU A 53 -3.65 -30.79 -7.43
N LEU A 54 -2.31 -30.72 -7.42
CA LEU A 54 -1.55 -29.62 -8.01
C LEU A 54 -1.87 -29.40 -9.49
N LYS A 55 -1.96 -30.48 -10.27
CA LYS A 55 -2.24 -30.39 -11.71
C LYS A 55 -3.65 -29.87 -12.02
N ASN A 56 -4.63 -30.21 -11.19
CA ASN A 56 -6.03 -29.85 -11.41
C ASN A 56 -6.44 -28.57 -10.66
N ALA A 57 -5.56 -28.03 -9.82
CA ALA A 57 -5.80 -26.84 -9.04
C ALA A 57 -5.94 -25.59 -9.92
N THR A 58 -6.89 -24.73 -9.55
CA THR A 58 -7.11 -23.41 -10.15
C THR A 58 -7.02 -22.35 -9.07
N PRO A 59 -6.47 -21.15 -9.33
CA PRO A 59 -6.11 -20.60 -10.63
C PRO A 59 -4.78 -21.07 -11.21
N TYR A 60 -3.90 -21.58 -10.35
CA TYR A 60 -2.61 -22.16 -10.71
C TYR A 60 -2.31 -23.34 -9.77
N PRO A 61 -1.30 -24.17 -10.05
CA PRO A 61 -0.99 -25.34 -9.23
C PRO A 61 -0.75 -24.96 -7.77
N HIS A 62 -1.59 -25.50 -6.88
CA HIS A 62 -1.41 -25.42 -5.43
C HIS A 62 -1.96 -26.70 -4.78
N ALA A 63 -1.49 -27.01 -3.57
CA ALA A 63 -2.00 -28.13 -2.79
C ALA A 63 -1.99 -27.81 -1.29
N VAL A 64 -2.76 -28.61 -0.54
CA VAL A 64 -2.86 -28.51 0.92
C VAL A 64 -2.59 -29.89 1.54
N LEU A 65 -1.59 -29.98 2.39
CA LEU A 65 -1.31 -31.16 3.21
C LEU A 65 -2.08 -31.02 4.52
N ASP A 66 -3.10 -31.87 4.69
CA ASP A 66 -3.96 -31.88 5.87
C ASP A 66 -4.10 -33.30 6.45
N PRO A 67 -3.65 -33.57 7.69
CA PRO A 67 -2.79 -32.72 8.52
C PRO A 67 -1.29 -32.93 8.21
N LEU A 68 -0.45 -31.90 8.36
CA LEU A 68 0.98 -31.95 8.05
C LEU A 68 1.78 -32.81 9.05
N CYS A 69 1.82 -32.37 10.32
CA CYS A 69 2.65 -32.96 11.36
C CYS A 69 1.88 -34.01 12.16
N ASN A 70 2.62 -34.84 12.90
CA ASN A 70 2.00 -35.65 13.96
C ASN A 70 1.38 -34.73 15.03
N PRO A 71 0.17 -35.01 15.55
CA PRO A 71 -0.54 -34.09 16.43
C PRO A 71 0.24 -33.65 17.68
N GLN A 72 1.05 -34.54 18.26
CA GLN A 72 1.89 -34.23 19.42
C GLN A 72 2.98 -33.22 19.07
N HIS A 73 3.61 -33.37 17.90
CA HIS A 73 4.62 -32.44 17.40
C HIS A 73 3.98 -31.09 17.07
N ALA A 74 2.87 -31.07 16.34
CA ALA A 74 2.15 -29.83 16.00
C ALA A 74 1.79 -29.02 17.26
N ARG A 75 1.34 -29.70 18.32
CA ARG A 75 0.97 -29.04 19.57
C ARG A 75 2.20 -28.56 20.36
N ALA A 76 3.27 -29.34 20.40
CA ALA A 76 4.52 -28.93 21.05
C ALA A 76 5.13 -27.71 20.35
N ILE A 77 5.18 -27.72 19.02
CA ILE A 77 5.67 -26.58 18.21
C ILE A 77 4.83 -25.34 18.49
N PHE A 78 3.50 -25.45 18.48
CA PHE A 78 2.62 -24.32 18.80
C PHE A 78 2.90 -23.75 20.20
N GLU A 79 3.04 -24.60 21.22
CA GLU A 79 3.33 -24.14 22.58
C GLU A 79 4.72 -23.47 22.68
N GLU A 80 5.74 -23.97 21.99
CA GLU A 80 7.05 -23.31 21.90
C GLU A 80 6.95 -21.93 21.26
N ILE A 81 6.25 -21.82 20.12
CA ILE A 81 6.00 -20.56 19.42
C ILE A 81 5.30 -19.57 20.36
N LYS A 82 4.21 -20.00 20.99
CA LYS A 82 3.38 -19.17 21.87
C LYS A 82 4.12 -18.66 23.10
N THR A 83 5.07 -19.43 23.64
CA THR A 83 5.70 -19.13 24.94
C THR A 83 7.05 -18.44 24.83
N SER A 84 7.82 -18.73 23.79
CA SER A 84 9.24 -18.37 23.73
C SER A 84 9.60 -17.44 22.58
N MET A 85 8.74 -17.33 21.57
CA MET A 85 9.05 -16.58 20.37
C MET A 85 8.96 -15.07 20.59
N LYS A 86 9.92 -14.35 20.00
CA LYS A 86 9.91 -12.89 19.89
C LYS A 86 9.75 -12.52 18.42
N SER A 87 8.83 -11.61 18.15
CA SER A 87 8.52 -11.10 16.81
C SER A 87 8.54 -9.59 16.83
N ASP A 88 9.00 -9.01 15.73
CA ASP A 88 8.99 -7.56 15.52
C ASP A 88 7.79 -7.19 14.67
N PHE A 89 7.19 -6.05 14.97
CA PHE A 89 6.09 -5.50 14.19
C PHE A 89 6.67 -4.84 12.93
N LYS A 90 6.10 -5.17 11.77
CA LYS A 90 6.48 -4.59 10.48
C LYS A 90 5.23 -4.16 9.73
N GLU A 91 5.24 -2.94 9.23
CA GLU A 91 4.18 -2.37 8.41
C GLU A 91 4.81 -1.58 7.26
N THR A 92 4.39 -1.89 6.04
CA THR A 92 4.74 -1.18 4.80
C THR A 92 3.46 -0.79 4.09
N ASP A 93 3.51 -0.27 2.87
CA ASP A 93 2.33 -0.16 2.01
C ASP A 93 1.66 -1.53 1.74
N LEU A 94 2.46 -2.58 1.54
CA LEU A 94 2.02 -3.92 1.13
C LEU A 94 1.55 -4.84 2.26
N PHE A 95 2.07 -4.70 3.49
CA PHE A 95 1.70 -5.60 4.58
C PHE A 95 1.68 -4.96 5.96
N LYS A 96 1.05 -5.65 6.91
CA LYS A 96 1.07 -5.37 8.35
C LYS A 96 1.15 -6.71 9.08
N VAL A 97 2.28 -7.03 9.71
CA VAL A 97 2.56 -8.37 10.27
C VAL A 97 3.52 -8.31 11.46
N PHE A 98 3.43 -9.29 12.36
CA PHE A 98 4.48 -9.56 13.35
C PHE A 98 5.31 -10.73 12.86
N GLN A 99 6.62 -10.53 12.71
CA GLN A 99 7.51 -11.51 12.09
C GLN A 99 8.76 -11.75 12.95
N THR A 100 9.22 -13.00 13.02
CA THR A 100 10.52 -13.33 13.60
C THR A 100 11.67 -13.07 12.63
N ASN A 101 12.89 -13.04 13.15
CA ASN A 101 14.07 -13.29 12.32
C ASN A 101 13.94 -14.64 11.59
N ASP A 102 14.65 -14.78 10.47
CA ASP A 102 14.73 -16.03 9.72
C ASP A 102 15.20 -17.17 10.63
N LEU A 103 14.44 -18.28 10.63
CA LEU A 103 14.72 -19.49 11.39
C LEU A 103 16.06 -20.13 11.02
N ALA A 104 16.66 -19.78 9.88
CA ALA A 104 18.04 -20.12 9.54
C ALA A 104 19.05 -19.63 10.59
N ASN A 105 18.74 -18.53 11.29
CA ASN A 105 19.62 -17.93 12.32
C ASN A 105 19.48 -18.58 13.70
N PHE A 106 18.55 -19.53 13.88
CA PHE A 106 18.27 -20.16 15.16
C PHE A 106 19.01 -21.49 15.29
N THR A 107 19.70 -21.71 16.40
CA THR A 107 20.39 -22.98 16.69
C THR A 107 19.90 -23.59 17.99
N ARG A 108 20.00 -24.91 18.14
CA ARG A 108 19.61 -25.62 19.38
C ARG A 108 20.42 -25.17 20.60
N ASP A 109 21.65 -24.68 20.38
CA ASP A 109 22.49 -24.16 21.46
C ASP A 109 22.03 -22.77 21.92
N SER A 110 21.55 -21.94 21.00
CA SER A 110 21.09 -20.58 21.28
C SER A 110 19.62 -20.51 21.71
N HIS A 111 18.81 -21.47 21.25
CA HIS A 111 17.36 -21.53 21.48
C HIS A 111 16.91 -22.97 21.84
N PRO A 112 17.41 -23.53 22.95
CA PRO A 112 17.05 -24.90 23.38
C PRO A 112 15.56 -25.07 23.68
N GLU A 113 14.84 -23.97 23.96
CA GLU A 113 13.41 -23.92 24.17
C GLU A 113 12.55 -24.08 22.90
N LEU A 114 13.19 -24.07 21.72
CA LEU A 114 12.54 -24.21 20.40
C LEU A 114 12.88 -25.55 19.72
N GLU A 115 13.22 -26.59 20.48
CA GLU A 115 13.70 -27.87 19.93
C GLU A 115 12.72 -28.50 18.93
N ASN A 116 11.41 -28.47 19.19
CA ASN A 116 10.44 -29.08 18.29
C ASN A 116 10.23 -28.23 17.02
N LEU A 117 10.24 -26.90 17.13
CA LEU A 117 10.22 -26.00 15.97
C LEU A 117 11.46 -26.19 15.08
N LEU A 118 12.65 -26.29 15.67
CA LEU A 118 13.90 -26.54 14.94
C LEU A 118 13.91 -27.96 14.32
N ALA A 119 13.30 -28.94 14.98
CA ALA A 119 13.12 -30.27 14.39
C ALA A 119 12.18 -30.24 13.17
N LEU A 120 11.11 -29.44 13.18
CA LEU A 120 10.27 -29.23 12.00
C LEU A 120 11.04 -28.57 10.87
N ARG A 121 11.76 -27.48 11.15
CA ARG A 121 12.61 -26.79 10.16
C ARG A 121 13.58 -27.76 9.50
N ASP A 122 14.33 -28.52 10.29
CA ASP A 122 15.34 -29.46 9.75
C ASP A 122 14.69 -30.55 8.89
N GLU A 123 13.49 -31.04 9.25
CA GLU A 123 12.76 -32.04 8.46
C GLU A 123 12.21 -31.43 7.15
N LEU A 124 11.70 -30.19 7.17
CA LEU A 124 11.21 -29.48 5.97
C LEU A 124 12.34 -29.29 4.94
N TYR A 125 13.54 -28.92 5.37
CA TYR A 125 14.68 -28.72 4.47
C TYR A 125 15.52 -29.99 4.24
N SER A 126 15.10 -31.13 4.79
CA SER A 126 15.76 -32.42 4.57
C SER A 126 15.76 -32.81 3.08
N GLU A 127 16.77 -33.57 2.65
CA GLU A 127 16.82 -34.09 1.28
C GLU A 127 15.57 -34.91 0.92
N ARG A 128 15.06 -35.68 1.89
CA ARG A 128 13.88 -36.52 1.72
C ARG A 128 12.62 -35.69 1.46
N PHE A 129 12.40 -34.62 2.23
CA PHE A 129 11.22 -33.78 2.04
C PHE A 129 11.35 -32.92 0.79
N ARG A 130 12.52 -32.32 0.53
CA ARG A 130 12.79 -31.60 -0.73
C ARG A 130 12.55 -32.46 -1.97
N ALA A 131 13.02 -33.72 -1.97
CA ALA A 131 12.77 -34.65 -3.08
C ALA A 131 11.27 -34.96 -3.27
N MET A 132 10.49 -35.01 -2.18
CA MET A 132 9.04 -35.14 -2.27
C MET A 132 8.40 -33.90 -2.87
N ILE A 133 8.80 -32.70 -2.42
CA ILE A 133 8.31 -31.42 -2.97
C ILE A 133 8.63 -31.28 -4.46
N GLU A 134 9.88 -31.55 -4.88
CA GLU A 134 10.30 -31.57 -6.29
C GLU A 134 9.39 -32.47 -7.13
N ARG A 135 9.12 -33.66 -6.62
CA ARG A 135 8.25 -34.64 -7.28
C ARG A 135 6.83 -34.12 -7.44
N ILE A 136 6.17 -33.73 -6.34
CA ILE A 136 4.73 -33.39 -6.40
C ILE A 136 4.46 -32.12 -7.21
N THR A 137 5.40 -31.17 -7.16
CA THR A 137 5.28 -29.89 -7.88
C THR A 137 5.72 -29.97 -9.34
N GLY A 138 6.39 -31.05 -9.73
CA GLY A 138 7.04 -31.15 -11.04
C GLY A 138 8.18 -30.14 -11.22
N CYS A 139 8.80 -29.69 -10.13
CA CYS A 139 9.92 -28.76 -10.18
C CYS A 139 11.08 -29.38 -10.97
N THR A 140 11.48 -28.74 -12.07
CA THR A 140 12.54 -29.25 -12.95
C THR A 140 13.94 -28.92 -12.45
N GLN A 141 14.06 -27.91 -11.59
CA GLN A 141 15.30 -27.54 -10.92
C GLN A 141 15.43 -28.30 -9.61
N LYS A 142 16.66 -28.69 -9.25
CA LYS A 142 16.93 -29.28 -7.94
C LYS A 142 16.77 -28.20 -6.86
N LEU A 143 16.02 -28.49 -5.81
CA LEU A 143 15.90 -27.63 -4.64
C LEU A 143 17.15 -27.76 -3.77
N ASN A 144 17.80 -26.66 -3.44
CA ASN A 144 19.00 -26.64 -2.61
C ASN A 144 18.69 -26.61 -1.10
N GLU A 145 19.73 -26.53 -0.28
CA GLU A 145 19.66 -26.65 1.18
C GLU A 145 19.42 -25.32 1.90
N LYS A 146 19.23 -24.22 1.16
CA LYS A 146 19.01 -22.91 1.76
C LYS A 146 17.72 -22.93 2.58
N THR A 147 17.86 -22.73 3.88
CA THR A 147 16.75 -22.46 4.79
C THR A 147 16.33 -21.00 4.61
N ASP A 148 15.04 -20.79 4.36
CA ASP A 148 14.44 -19.45 4.24
C ASP A 148 12.99 -19.57 4.74
N CYS A 149 12.82 -19.41 6.05
CA CYS A 149 11.49 -19.43 6.66
C CYS A 149 11.46 -18.63 7.95
N ALA A 150 10.32 -18.00 8.22
CA ALA A 150 10.08 -17.23 9.42
C ALA A 150 8.70 -17.56 9.98
N VAL A 151 8.51 -17.27 11.28
CA VAL A 151 7.20 -17.36 11.89
C VAL A 151 6.56 -16.00 11.86
N ASN A 152 5.32 -15.98 11.39
CA ASN A 152 4.49 -14.81 11.24
C ASN A 152 3.24 -14.94 12.10
N ALA A 153 2.90 -13.88 12.82
CA ALA A 153 1.65 -13.73 13.54
C ALA A 153 0.85 -12.57 12.94
N TYR A 154 -0.35 -12.89 12.46
CA TYR A 154 -1.33 -11.92 11.99
C TYR A 154 -2.40 -11.77 13.07
N VAL A 155 -2.45 -10.61 13.72
CA VAL A 155 -3.52 -10.22 14.66
C VAL A 155 -4.59 -9.43 13.92
N GLN A 156 -5.65 -9.01 14.61
CA GLN A 156 -6.70 -8.18 14.01
C GLN A 156 -6.10 -6.97 13.24
N GLY A 157 -6.48 -6.80 11.98
CA GLY A 157 -5.95 -5.74 11.10
C GLY A 157 -4.71 -6.11 10.29
N CYS A 158 -3.99 -7.16 10.67
CA CYS A 158 -2.84 -7.65 9.90
C CYS A 158 -3.28 -8.25 8.57
N HIS A 159 -2.51 -7.98 7.52
CA HIS A 159 -2.78 -8.39 6.13
C HIS A 159 -1.47 -8.44 5.32
N LEU A 160 -1.50 -9.11 4.17
CA LEU A 160 -0.46 -9.05 3.14
C LEU A 160 -1.15 -8.97 1.78
N LEU A 161 -0.93 -7.89 1.05
CA LEU A 161 -1.63 -7.61 -0.21
C LEU A 161 -1.12 -8.49 -1.36
N CYS A 162 -1.75 -8.36 -2.53
CA CYS A 162 -1.50 -9.23 -3.68
C CYS A 162 -0.06 -9.11 -4.21
N HIS A 163 0.65 -10.23 -4.31
CA HIS A 163 2.02 -10.33 -4.84
C HIS A 163 2.26 -11.74 -5.42
N ASP A 164 3.40 -11.98 -6.10
CA ASP A 164 3.67 -13.24 -6.80
C ASP A 164 4.80 -14.11 -6.22
N ASP A 165 5.49 -13.63 -5.18
CA ASP A 165 6.65 -14.29 -4.53
C ASP A 165 7.90 -14.48 -5.41
N VAL A 166 7.98 -13.83 -6.57
CA VAL A 166 9.08 -14.01 -7.53
C VAL A 166 10.29 -13.16 -7.12
N ILE A 167 11.06 -13.67 -6.16
CA ILE A 167 12.25 -12.99 -5.64
C ILE A 167 13.45 -13.94 -5.68
N GLY A 168 14.53 -13.49 -6.33
CA GLY A 168 15.79 -14.22 -6.41
C GLY A 168 15.61 -15.64 -6.95
N THR A 169 15.95 -16.64 -6.14
CA THR A 169 15.91 -18.06 -6.53
C THR A 169 14.79 -18.86 -5.88
N ARG A 170 13.75 -18.20 -5.35
CA ARG A 170 12.58 -18.87 -4.78
C ARG A 170 11.89 -19.70 -5.87
N ALA A 171 11.68 -20.99 -5.58
CA ALA A 171 11.10 -21.93 -6.53
C ALA A 171 9.71 -22.41 -6.07
N ILE A 172 9.54 -22.68 -4.78
CA ILE A 172 8.27 -23.15 -4.19
C ILE A 172 8.01 -22.34 -2.92
N SER A 173 6.80 -21.79 -2.80
CA SER A 173 6.31 -21.11 -1.58
C SER A 173 5.49 -22.08 -0.75
N TYR A 174 5.60 -22.01 0.58
CA TYR A 174 4.79 -22.78 1.48
C TYR A 174 4.42 -22.00 2.75
N ILE A 175 3.27 -22.34 3.31
CA ILE A 175 2.75 -21.73 4.54
C ILE A 175 2.17 -22.85 5.42
N ILE A 176 2.68 -22.97 6.64
CA ILE A 176 2.20 -23.90 7.66
C ILE A 176 1.38 -23.15 8.69
N TYR A 177 0.16 -23.61 8.95
CA TYR A 177 -0.75 -22.96 9.90
C TYR A 177 -0.71 -23.65 11.27
N LEU A 178 -0.38 -22.88 12.32
CA LEU A 178 -0.19 -23.36 13.69
C LEU A 178 -0.87 -22.41 14.68
N HIS A 179 -2.16 -22.14 14.52
CA HIS A 179 -2.95 -21.40 15.52
C HIS A 179 -3.39 -22.31 16.69
N ASP A 180 -4.15 -21.77 17.63
CA ASP A 180 -4.58 -22.53 18.81
C ASP A 180 -5.40 -23.77 18.41
N PRO A 181 -4.95 -25.01 18.73
CA PRO A 181 -5.65 -26.23 18.32
C PRO A 181 -7.02 -26.39 18.96
N ASP A 182 -7.28 -25.68 20.06
CA ASP A 182 -8.55 -25.74 20.77
C ASP A 182 -9.56 -24.69 20.27
N ASP A 183 -9.16 -23.83 19.32
CA ASP A 183 -10.02 -22.82 18.70
C ASP A 183 -10.08 -23.03 17.17
N THR A 184 -11.28 -23.33 16.66
CA THR A 184 -11.45 -23.60 15.22
C THR A 184 -11.41 -22.30 14.43
N TRP A 185 -10.50 -22.18 13.46
CA TRP A 185 -10.47 -21.06 12.53
C TRP A 185 -11.60 -21.16 11.50
N THR A 186 -12.36 -20.08 11.32
CA THR A 186 -13.47 -20.00 10.35
C THR A 186 -13.29 -18.86 9.35
N SER A 187 -14.16 -18.78 8.35
CA SER A 187 -14.12 -17.72 7.33
C SER A 187 -14.32 -16.32 7.91
N GLU A 188 -15.06 -16.23 9.01
CA GLU A 188 -15.37 -14.97 9.71
C GLU A 188 -14.15 -14.41 10.46
N ASP A 189 -13.16 -15.26 10.76
CA ASP A 189 -11.91 -14.85 11.40
C ASP A 189 -10.97 -14.13 10.40
N GLY A 190 -11.20 -14.27 9.09
CA GLY A 190 -10.34 -13.73 8.03
C GLY A 190 -9.05 -14.53 7.86
N GLY A 191 -7.97 -13.90 7.39
CA GLY A 191 -6.66 -14.56 7.29
C GLY A 191 -6.53 -15.64 6.21
N ASN A 192 -7.48 -15.72 5.28
CA ASN A 192 -7.42 -16.69 4.18
C ASN A 192 -6.20 -16.45 3.29
N LEU A 193 -5.60 -17.54 2.80
CA LEU A 193 -4.70 -17.46 1.65
C LEU A 193 -5.56 -17.33 0.40
N GLU A 194 -5.48 -16.19 -0.26
CA GLU A 194 -6.27 -15.86 -1.44
C GLU A 194 -5.42 -16.02 -2.69
N LEU A 195 -5.93 -16.74 -3.69
CA LEU A 195 -5.24 -17.00 -4.95
C LEU A 195 -5.98 -16.29 -6.09
N TYR A 196 -5.24 -15.58 -6.93
CA TYR A 196 -5.80 -14.78 -8.01
C TYR A 196 -5.61 -15.47 -9.35
N ASP A 197 -6.69 -15.55 -10.12
CA ASP A 197 -6.57 -15.88 -11.54
C ASP A 197 -6.03 -14.68 -12.32
N SER A 198 -5.41 -14.94 -13.46
CA SER A 198 -4.78 -13.90 -14.27
C SER A 198 -5.03 -14.10 -15.76
N SER A 199 -5.21 -13.00 -16.48
CA SER A 199 -5.36 -13.01 -17.93
C SER A 199 -4.07 -12.56 -18.62
N PRO A 200 -3.77 -13.02 -19.84
CA PRO A 200 -2.68 -12.47 -20.63
C PRO A 200 -2.86 -10.96 -20.81
N ASP A 201 -1.76 -10.23 -20.63
CA ASP A 201 -1.65 -8.83 -20.98
C ASP A 201 -1.51 -8.70 -22.50
N PRO A 202 -2.44 -8.03 -23.20
CA PRO A 202 -2.36 -7.83 -24.64
C PRO A 202 -1.12 -7.05 -25.09
N GLU A 203 -0.56 -6.19 -24.24
CA GLU A 203 0.55 -5.30 -24.60
C GLU A 203 1.90 -5.92 -24.29
N THR A 204 2.07 -6.49 -23.09
CA THR A 204 3.37 -7.02 -22.65
C THR A 204 3.53 -8.51 -22.95
N GLY A 205 2.44 -9.23 -23.21
CA GLY A 205 2.42 -10.69 -23.24
C GLY A 205 2.62 -11.34 -21.87
N GLY A 206 2.77 -10.55 -20.80
CA GLY A 206 2.76 -10.98 -19.41
C GLY A 206 1.35 -11.39 -18.97
N ARG A 207 1.12 -11.45 -17.66
CA ARG A 207 -0.18 -11.80 -17.09
C ARG A 207 -0.56 -10.83 -15.99
N ILE A 208 -1.80 -10.39 -16.03
CA ILE A 208 -2.40 -9.42 -15.12
C ILE A 208 -3.42 -10.17 -14.24
N PRO A 209 -3.29 -10.15 -12.90
CA PRO A 209 -4.25 -10.77 -12.01
C PRO A 209 -5.58 -10.02 -12.02
N HIS A 210 -6.68 -10.76 -11.97
CA HIS A 210 -8.01 -10.21 -11.76
C HIS A 210 -8.12 -9.61 -10.35
N SER A 211 -8.86 -8.51 -10.18
CA SER A 211 -8.91 -7.78 -8.89
C SER A 211 -9.60 -8.50 -7.73
N VAL A 212 -10.29 -9.61 -8.01
CA VAL A 212 -10.99 -10.44 -7.01
C VAL A 212 -10.36 -11.83 -7.00
N PRO A 213 -10.02 -12.40 -5.83
CA PRO A 213 -9.47 -13.74 -5.77
C PRO A 213 -10.49 -14.77 -6.25
N SER A 214 -10.02 -15.77 -7.00
CA SER A 214 -10.87 -16.83 -7.53
C SER A 214 -10.96 -18.03 -6.58
N THR A 215 -9.95 -18.21 -5.74
CA THR A 215 -9.86 -19.30 -4.76
C THR A 215 -9.36 -18.78 -3.42
N SER A 216 -9.91 -19.29 -2.32
CA SER A 216 -9.48 -18.95 -0.96
C SER A 216 -9.25 -20.24 -0.16
N VAL A 217 -8.09 -20.34 0.48
CA VAL A 217 -7.69 -21.46 1.31
C VAL A 217 -7.73 -21.04 2.79
N LEU A 218 -8.60 -21.69 3.55
CA LEU A 218 -8.76 -21.45 4.99
C LEU A 218 -7.50 -21.92 5.75
N PRO A 219 -6.92 -21.11 6.65
CA PRO A 219 -5.66 -21.42 7.33
C PRO A 219 -5.89 -22.39 8.50
N LYS A 220 -6.26 -23.64 8.21
CA LYS A 220 -6.63 -24.67 9.22
C LYS A 220 -5.42 -25.14 10.04
N TYR A 221 -5.62 -25.43 11.33
CA TYR A 221 -4.55 -25.88 12.21
C TYR A 221 -3.85 -27.14 11.66
N ASN A 222 -2.52 -27.15 11.76
CA ASN A 222 -1.67 -28.26 11.33
C ASN A 222 -1.86 -28.61 9.84
N THR A 223 -2.01 -27.59 8.98
CA THR A 223 -2.03 -27.76 7.53
C THR A 223 -0.88 -27.00 6.88
N LEU A 224 -0.42 -27.47 5.71
CA LEU A 224 0.57 -26.79 4.89
C LEU A 224 -0.05 -26.52 3.52
N ALA A 225 -0.17 -25.25 3.15
CA ALA A 225 -0.45 -24.85 1.77
C ALA A 225 0.87 -24.65 1.03
N LEU A 226 0.95 -25.07 -0.23
CA LEU A 226 2.12 -24.85 -1.08
C LEU A 226 1.73 -24.61 -2.53
N PHE A 227 2.58 -23.87 -3.24
CA PHE A 227 2.47 -23.65 -4.68
C PHE A 227 3.85 -23.34 -5.29
N PRO A 228 4.08 -23.71 -6.56
CA PRO A 228 5.25 -23.27 -7.30
C PRO A 228 5.25 -21.74 -7.50
N VAL A 229 6.42 -21.12 -7.38
CA VAL A 229 6.62 -19.70 -7.70
C VAL A 229 6.70 -19.57 -9.22
N GLN A 230 5.76 -18.84 -9.79
CA GLN A 230 5.58 -18.72 -11.23
C GLN A 230 5.44 -17.23 -11.62
N PRO A 231 6.42 -16.66 -12.34
CA PRO A 231 6.40 -15.27 -12.79
C PRO A 231 5.10 -14.90 -13.49
N GLY A 232 4.42 -13.88 -12.95
CA GLY A 232 3.14 -13.39 -13.47
C GLY A 232 1.95 -14.35 -13.29
N GLN A 233 2.06 -15.40 -12.48
CA GLN A 233 0.99 -16.39 -12.31
C GLN A 233 0.63 -16.64 -10.85
N SER A 234 1.63 -16.83 -9.97
CA SER A 234 1.44 -17.22 -8.58
C SER A 234 0.96 -16.07 -7.67
N PHE A 235 0.04 -15.25 -8.17
CA PHE A 235 -0.51 -14.11 -7.46
C PHE A 235 -1.38 -14.53 -6.28
N HIS A 236 -1.03 -14.06 -5.09
CA HIS A 236 -1.73 -14.38 -3.85
C HIS A 236 -1.67 -13.25 -2.82
N SER A 237 -2.57 -13.30 -1.84
CA SER A 237 -2.61 -12.42 -0.66
C SER A 237 -2.93 -13.20 0.61
N VAL A 238 -2.68 -12.57 1.76
CA VAL A 238 -3.26 -12.96 3.05
C VAL A 238 -4.37 -11.96 3.36
N GLN A 239 -5.62 -12.44 3.31
CA GLN A 239 -6.79 -11.65 3.72
C GLN A 239 -6.56 -11.08 5.12
N GLU A 240 -7.06 -9.87 5.37
CA GLU A 240 -7.04 -9.28 6.70
C GLU A 240 -7.62 -10.25 7.74
N VAL A 241 -6.96 -10.34 8.90
CA VAL A 241 -7.50 -11.05 10.06
C VAL A 241 -8.51 -10.13 10.75
N PHE A 242 -9.75 -10.60 10.87
CA PHE A 242 -10.83 -9.85 11.50
C PHE A 242 -11.02 -10.24 12.97
N ALA A 243 -10.52 -11.42 13.37
CA ALA A 243 -10.70 -11.93 14.71
C ALA A 243 -9.94 -11.10 15.77
N PRO A 244 -10.61 -10.60 16.82
CA PRO A 244 -10.00 -9.68 17.80
C PRO A 244 -9.01 -10.36 18.75
N THR A 245 -9.17 -11.66 19.00
CA THR A 245 -8.41 -12.39 20.03
C THR A 245 -7.75 -13.67 19.52
N LYS A 246 -7.84 -13.95 18.20
CA LYS A 246 -7.31 -15.16 17.59
C LYS A 246 -6.17 -14.79 16.65
N PRO A 247 -4.91 -14.80 17.11
CA PRO A 247 -3.78 -14.57 16.22
C PRO A 247 -3.65 -15.74 15.25
N ARG A 248 -3.60 -15.45 13.95
CA ARG A 248 -3.24 -16.43 12.92
C ARG A 248 -1.72 -16.59 12.93
N ILE A 249 -1.25 -17.69 13.50
CA ILE A 249 0.17 -18.03 13.53
C ILE A 249 0.47 -18.96 12.35
N SER A 250 1.52 -18.62 11.62
CA SER A 250 2.00 -19.42 10.49
C SER A 250 3.52 -19.43 10.39
N ILE A 251 4.08 -20.52 9.89
CA ILE A 251 5.47 -20.58 9.41
C ILE A 251 5.41 -20.45 7.90
N GLN A 252 5.93 -19.36 7.37
CA GLN A 252 6.03 -19.15 5.92
C GLN A 252 7.49 -19.34 5.51
N GLY A 253 7.70 -19.95 4.35
CA GLY A 253 9.03 -20.08 3.81
C GLY A 253 9.06 -20.45 2.34
N TRP A 254 10.27 -20.53 1.83
CA TRP A 254 10.54 -20.87 0.44
C TRP A 254 11.56 -21.99 0.34
N TYR A 255 11.40 -22.80 -0.70
CA TYR A 255 12.47 -23.64 -1.22
C TYR A 255 13.15 -22.93 -2.39
N HIS A 256 14.47 -22.97 -2.40
CA HIS A 256 15.29 -22.31 -3.42
C HIS A 256 15.83 -23.31 -4.44
N ALA A 257 15.93 -22.86 -5.69
CA ALA A 257 16.77 -23.48 -6.70
C ALA A 257 18.11 -22.72 -6.81
N ASP A 258 19.00 -23.19 -7.69
CA ASP A 258 20.28 -22.51 -7.95
C ASP A 258 20.14 -21.34 -8.93
N ALA A 259 19.06 -21.32 -9.73
CA ALA A 259 18.74 -20.23 -10.64
C ALA A 259 17.32 -19.69 -10.39
N PRO A 260 17.06 -18.42 -10.74
CA PRO A 260 15.72 -17.85 -10.71
C PRO A 260 14.70 -18.66 -11.52
N PRO A 261 13.39 -18.54 -11.22
CA PRO A 261 12.35 -19.08 -12.08
C PRO A 261 12.50 -18.61 -13.53
N LYS A 262 12.16 -19.48 -14.47
CA LYS A 262 12.20 -19.14 -15.89
C LYS A 262 11.31 -17.92 -16.17
N ASP A 263 11.82 -16.98 -16.96
CA ASP A 263 11.12 -15.76 -17.39
C ASP A 263 10.84 -14.74 -16.25
N ALA A 264 11.51 -14.88 -15.09
CA ALA A 264 11.37 -13.95 -13.96
C ALA A 264 11.73 -12.49 -14.31
N GLU A 265 12.78 -12.28 -15.12
CA GLU A 265 13.20 -10.96 -15.59
C GLU A 265 12.19 -10.31 -16.56
N GLN A 266 11.24 -11.09 -17.11
CA GLN A 266 10.28 -10.60 -18.09
C GLN A 266 8.88 -10.43 -17.50
N TYR A 267 8.43 -11.35 -16.65
CA TYR A 267 7.02 -11.45 -16.25
C TYR A 267 6.76 -11.35 -14.76
N SER A 268 7.79 -11.24 -13.91
CA SER A 268 7.58 -10.98 -12.48
C SER A 268 6.87 -9.66 -12.26
N THR A 269 6.19 -9.52 -11.12
CA THR A 269 5.58 -8.25 -10.69
C THR A 269 6.60 -7.12 -10.74
N VAL A 270 7.82 -7.34 -10.24
CA VAL A 270 8.90 -6.35 -10.28
C VAL A 270 9.26 -5.97 -11.72
N ALA A 271 9.40 -6.94 -12.63
CA ALA A 271 9.70 -6.67 -14.03
C ALA A 271 8.58 -5.87 -14.73
N GLN A 272 7.32 -6.19 -14.43
CA GLN A 272 6.16 -5.47 -14.96
C GLN A 272 6.16 -4.00 -14.48
N LEU A 273 6.38 -3.78 -13.18
CA LEU A 273 6.45 -2.45 -12.58
C LEU A 273 7.61 -1.60 -13.12
N LEU A 274 8.78 -2.20 -13.37
CA LEU A 274 9.93 -1.53 -13.98
C LEU A 274 9.68 -1.17 -15.46
N ALA A 275 8.92 -2.00 -16.17
CA ALA A 275 8.60 -1.75 -17.58
C ALA A 275 7.65 -0.56 -17.77
N GLU A 276 6.71 -0.33 -16.83
CA GLU A 276 5.82 0.84 -16.82
C GLU A 276 6.60 2.16 -16.71
N ARG A 277 7.64 2.20 -15.86
CA ARG A 277 8.55 3.36 -15.72
C ARG A 277 9.17 3.81 -17.05
N SER A 278 9.41 2.87 -17.96
CA SER A 278 10.03 3.14 -19.27
C SER A 278 9.05 3.73 -20.30
N GLY A 279 7.91 4.27 -19.85
CA GLY A 279 6.91 4.93 -20.68
C GLY A 279 5.89 4.00 -21.31
N ARG A 280 5.64 2.83 -20.70
CA ARG A 280 4.60 1.90 -21.18
C ARG A 280 3.26 2.24 -20.55
N GLU A 281 2.28 2.50 -21.41
CA GLU A 281 0.98 3.06 -21.08
C GLU A 281 0.05 2.01 -20.46
N GLY A 282 0.34 1.59 -19.23
CA GLY A 282 -0.54 0.73 -18.43
C GLY A 282 -1.85 1.44 -18.06
N ASP A 283 -2.94 0.67 -18.10
CA ASP A 283 -4.33 1.13 -18.26
C ASP A 283 -4.80 2.32 -17.41
N ALA A 284 -5.49 3.23 -18.12
CA ALA A 284 -6.18 4.44 -17.67
C ALA A 284 -5.31 5.63 -17.25
N LYS A 285 -4.43 6.12 -18.15
CA LYS A 285 -4.16 7.56 -18.19
C LYS A 285 -5.51 8.27 -18.27
N PHE A 286 -5.91 8.92 -17.18
CA PHE A 286 -6.95 9.93 -17.26
C PHE A 286 -6.49 10.92 -18.32
N THR A 287 -7.36 11.19 -19.29
CA THR A 287 -7.02 12.13 -20.33
C THR A 287 -6.88 13.48 -19.65
N CYS A 288 -5.66 13.98 -19.53
CA CYS A 288 -5.41 15.33 -19.05
C CYS A 288 -6.23 16.29 -19.92
N VAL A 289 -7.10 17.06 -19.28
CA VAL A 289 -7.93 18.04 -19.96
C VAL A 289 -7.28 19.39 -19.75
N ALA A 290 -7.13 20.14 -20.84
CA ALA A 290 -6.69 21.53 -20.76
C ALA A 290 -7.64 22.30 -19.85
N LEU A 291 -7.09 22.92 -18.81
CA LEU A 291 -7.87 23.65 -17.81
C LEU A 291 -7.38 25.10 -17.80
N PRO A 292 -7.91 25.97 -18.68
CA PRO A 292 -7.46 27.35 -18.74
C PRO A 292 -7.82 28.07 -17.45
N CYS A 293 -6.81 28.40 -16.64
CA CYS A 293 -6.93 29.18 -15.42
C CYS A 293 -7.09 30.70 -15.67
N ARG A 294 -7.10 31.14 -16.94
CA ARG A 294 -7.36 32.53 -17.32
C ARG A 294 -8.77 32.65 -17.91
N PRO A 295 -9.69 33.40 -17.27
CA PRO A 295 -11.02 33.62 -17.81
C PRO A 295 -10.96 34.23 -19.21
N THR A 296 -11.60 33.58 -20.20
CA THR A 296 -11.60 34.04 -21.60
C THR A 296 -12.45 35.29 -21.84
N ASP A 297 -13.39 35.59 -20.93
CA ASP A 297 -14.41 36.63 -21.14
C ASP A 297 -13.99 38.04 -20.71
N ASP A 298 -12.85 38.21 -20.03
CA ASP A 298 -12.37 39.52 -19.54
C ASP A 298 -11.27 40.14 -20.43
N LEU A 299 -11.56 40.26 -21.73
CA LEU A 299 -10.83 41.10 -22.71
C LEU A 299 -10.88 42.61 -22.40
N LYS A 300 -11.00 43.01 -21.13
CA LYS A 300 -11.05 44.40 -20.67
C LYS A 300 -10.24 44.68 -19.40
N ARG A 301 -9.30 43.81 -19.01
CA ARG A 301 -8.16 44.29 -18.19
C ARG A 301 -7.18 44.97 -19.15
N ASP A 302 -7.21 46.31 -19.14
CA ASP A 302 -6.25 47.16 -19.85
C ASP A 302 -4.82 46.61 -19.68
N LYS A 303 -4.21 46.18 -20.79
CA LYS A 303 -2.76 46.12 -21.05
C LYS A 303 -1.85 46.10 -19.81
N GLN A 304 -1.96 45.05 -19.02
CA GLN A 304 -0.88 44.46 -18.25
C GLN A 304 -1.37 43.05 -17.91
N GLU A 305 -0.85 42.06 -18.65
CA GLU A 305 -0.93 40.66 -18.24
C GLU A 305 -0.24 40.56 -16.88
N SER A 306 -0.99 40.73 -15.80
CA SER A 306 -0.47 40.48 -14.45
C SER A 306 -0.10 39.01 -14.41
N THR A 307 1.20 38.72 -14.39
CA THR A 307 1.75 37.38 -14.20
C THR A 307 1.64 36.92 -12.75
N VAL A 308 1.23 37.82 -11.85
CA VAL A 308 1.13 37.55 -10.41
C VAL A 308 -0.27 37.07 -10.06
N TRP A 309 -0.33 35.90 -9.43
CA TRP A 309 -1.53 35.32 -8.83
C TRP A 309 -1.73 35.92 -7.43
N ASP A 310 -2.77 36.73 -7.26
CA ASP A 310 -3.13 37.37 -6.00
C ASP A 310 -4.63 37.26 -5.67
N ALA A 311 -5.02 37.63 -4.46
CA ALA A 311 -6.42 37.55 -4.01
C ALA A 311 -7.41 38.38 -4.87
N SER A 312 -6.96 39.30 -5.73
CA SER A 312 -7.86 40.06 -6.63
C SER A 312 -8.49 39.17 -7.70
N TRP A 313 -7.85 38.06 -8.07
CA TRP A 313 -8.38 37.10 -9.03
C TRP A 313 -9.64 36.38 -8.50
N LEU A 314 -9.77 36.21 -7.18
CA LEU A 314 -10.97 35.64 -6.55
C LEU A 314 -12.16 36.62 -6.50
N ALA A 315 -11.93 37.90 -6.81
CA ALA A 315 -12.99 38.90 -6.89
C ALA A 315 -13.62 38.99 -8.29
N ILE A 316 -13.06 38.30 -9.29
CA ILE A 316 -13.66 38.18 -10.62
C ILE A 316 -15.01 37.50 -10.47
N GLU A 317 -16.06 38.10 -11.04
CA GLU A 317 -17.45 37.68 -10.80
C GLU A 317 -17.67 36.20 -11.14
N SER A 318 -17.23 35.73 -12.31
CA SER A 318 -17.38 34.34 -12.75
C SER A 318 -16.63 33.34 -11.85
N VAL A 319 -15.46 33.72 -11.34
CA VAL A 319 -14.70 32.92 -10.37
C VAL A 319 -15.45 32.87 -9.05
N ARG A 320 -15.83 34.03 -8.52
CA ARG A 320 -16.51 34.17 -7.24
C ARG A 320 -17.84 33.44 -7.21
N GLU A 321 -18.70 33.63 -8.23
CA GLU A 321 -20.00 32.97 -8.35
C GLU A 321 -19.90 31.44 -8.34
N THR A 322 -18.81 30.88 -8.86
CA THR A 322 -18.56 29.44 -8.82
C THR A 322 -18.09 29.00 -7.44
N LEU A 323 -17.03 29.63 -6.91
CA LEU A 323 -16.41 29.20 -5.64
C LEU A 323 -17.36 29.33 -4.44
N ILE A 324 -18.16 30.41 -4.35
CA ILE A 324 -19.05 30.62 -3.19
C ILE A 324 -20.18 29.60 -3.08
N LYS A 325 -20.48 28.85 -4.16
CA LYS A 325 -21.47 27.77 -4.14
C LYS A 325 -20.96 26.53 -3.40
N TRP A 326 -19.64 26.39 -3.27
CA TRP A 326 -19.00 25.16 -2.82
C TRP A 326 -18.06 25.36 -1.65
N ILE A 327 -17.18 26.37 -1.71
CA ILE A 327 -16.08 26.58 -0.76
C ILE A 327 -16.55 27.45 0.41
N ASN A 328 -16.11 27.08 1.61
CA ASN A 328 -16.28 27.86 2.83
C ASN A 328 -15.69 29.27 2.68
N PRO A 329 -16.47 30.35 2.92
CA PRO A 329 -16.05 31.73 2.67
C PRO A 329 -14.77 32.16 3.39
N VAL A 330 -14.39 31.49 4.48
CA VAL A 330 -13.11 31.74 5.19
C VAL A 330 -11.93 31.57 4.24
N TYR A 331 -11.97 30.60 3.33
CA TYR A 331 -10.90 30.36 2.36
C TYR A 331 -10.90 31.31 1.16
N LEU A 332 -11.93 32.15 1.03
CA LEU A 332 -12.06 33.11 -0.06
C LEU A 332 -11.74 34.54 0.38
N ASP A 333 -11.38 34.74 1.66
CA ASP A 333 -11.01 36.03 2.20
C ASP A 333 -9.53 36.35 1.89
N LYS A 334 -9.25 37.63 1.63
CA LYS A 334 -7.91 38.09 1.23
C LYS A 334 -6.81 37.76 2.25
N GLN A 335 -7.10 37.88 3.54
CA GLN A 335 -6.13 37.60 4.59
C GLN A 335 -5.84 36.10 4.69
N SER A 336 -6.87 35.24 4.69
CA SER A 336 -6.67 33.79 4.69
C SER A 336 -5.92 33.31 3.46
N VAL A 337 -6.26 33.81 2.28
CA VAL A 337 -5.58 33.49 1.03
C VAL A 337 -4.08 33.80 1.09
N ASN A 338 -3.72 34.98 1.60
CA ASN A 338 -2.31 35.35 1.75
C ASN A 338 -1.59 34.45 2.75
N ASN A 339 -2.22 34.10 3.87
CA ASN A 339 -1.63 33.21 4.86
C ASN A 339 -1.46 31.78 4.30
N LEU A 340 -2.40 31.30 3.49
CA LEU A 340 -2.29 30.01 2.81
C LEU A 340 -1.14 30.04 1.80
N ARG A 341 -1.02 31.12 1.03
CA ARG A 341 0.08 31.32 0.08
C ARG A 341 1.44 31.20 0.75
N GLU A 342 1.65 31.95 1.83
CA GLU A 342 2.88 31.93 2.63
C GLU A 342 3.16 30.52 3.16
N LYS A 343 2.14 29.86 3.77
CA LYS A 343 2.30 28.48 4.26
C LYS A 343 2.71 27.50 3.15
N PHE A 344 2.14 27.63 1.95
CA PHE A 344 2.50 26.74 0.84
C PHE A 344 3.92 26.99 0.33
N GLU A 345 4.38 28.24 0.30
CA GLU A 345 5.75 28.57 -0.12
C GLU A 345 6.79 27.98 0.83
N ASP A 346 6.45 27.87 2.11
CA ASP A 346 7.35 27.31 3.13
C ASP A 346 7.37 25.78 3.12
N GLU A 347 6.20 25.13 3.02
CA GLU A 347 6.08 23.67 3.22
C GLU A 347 5.88 22.88 1.92
N TYR A 348 5.47 23.51 0.82
CA TYR A 348 5.05 22.86 -0.44
C TYR A 348 3.92 21.82 -0.29
N MET A 349 3.33 21.75 0.90
CA MET A 349 2.19 20.90 1.23
C MET A 349 1.32 21.61 2.28
N MET A 350 0.01 21.38 2.22
CA MET A 350 -0.89 21.87 3.26
C MET A 350 -2.20 21.08 3.31
N GLU A 351 -2.92 21.23 4.41
CA GLU A 351 -4.24 20.65 4.61
C GLU A 351 -5.25 21.73 5.06
N LEU A 352 -6.40 21.76 4.38
CA LEU A 352 -7.50 22.70 4.65
C LEU A 352 -8.73 21.91 5.11
N HIS A 353 -9.20 22.16 6.34
CA HIS A 353 -10.35 21.48 6.92
C HIS A 353 -11.66 22.23 6.74
N SER A 354 -12.78 21.51 6.67
CA SER A 354 -14.10 22.12 6.47
C SER A 354 -14.16 23.00 5.21
N VAL A 355 -13.54 22.52 4.13
CA VAL A 355 -13.35 23.25 2.88
C VAL A 355 -14.67 23.47 2.14
N LEU A 356 -15.55 22.47 2.10
CA LEU A 356 -16.89 22.61 1.53
C LEU A 356 -17.84 23.27 2.52
N LEU A 357 -18.86 23.95 1.97
CA LEU A 357 -19.94 24.54 2.77
C LEU A 357 -20.62 23.48 3.67
N PRO A 358 -21.01 23.84 4.91
CA PRO A 358 -21.57 22.89 5.87
C PRO A 358 -22.78 22.10 5.35
N ASP A 359 -23.69 22.74 4.61
CA ASP A 359 -24.90 22.06 4.11
C ASP A 359 -24.57 20.99 3.06
N ILE A 360 -23.59 21.24 2.18
CA ILE A 360 -23.11 20.26 1.20
C ILE A 360 -22.37 19.14 1.92
N ALA A 361 -21.48 19.48 2.85
CA ALA A 361 -20.71 18.52 3.62
C ALA A 361 -21.62 17.58 4.44
N HIS A 362 -22.56 18.10 5.22
CA HIS A 362 -23.48 17.27 6.00
C HIS A 362 -24.36 16.37 5.13
N ARG A 363 -24.83 16.88 3.98
CA ARG A 363 -25.60 16.06 3.04
C ARG A 363 -24.75 14.92 2.47
N LEU A 364 -23.52 15.23 2.09
CA LEU A 364 -22.58 14.24 1.56
C LEU A 364 -22.27 13.17 2.61
N GLU A 365 -21.92 13.55 3.84
CA GLU A 365 -21.62 12.62 4.95
C GLU A 365 -22.75 11.60 5.14
N ALA A 366 -24.00 12.07 5.20
CA ALA A 366 -25.17 11.21 5.37
C ALA A 366 -25.35 10.21 4.21
N LEU A 367 -25.06 10.62 2.97
CA LEU A 367 -25.16 9.77 1.78
C LEU A 367 -24.05 8.71 1.74
N LEU A 368 -22.81 9.08 2.07
CA LEU A 368 -21.68 8.15 2.06
C LEU A 368 -21.85 7.05 3.12
N VAL A 369 -22.31 7.42 4.31
CA VAL A 369 -22.65 6.47 5.38
C VAL A 369 -23.75 5.50 4.95
N GLN A 370 -24.80 5.98 4.29
CA GLN A 370 -25.87 5.10 3.78
C GLN A 370 -25.34 4.10 2.75
N CYS A 371 -24.35 4.49 1.93
CA CYS A 371 -23.68 3.58 1.01
C CYS A 371 -22.91 2.49 1.77
N ASP A 372 -22.18 2.83 2.83
CA ASP A 372 -21.43 1.84 3.64
C ASP A 372 -22.36 0.91 4.42
N GLU A 373 -23.45 1.43 5.00
CA GLU A 373 -24.46 0.63 5.70
C GLU A 373 -25.16 -0.36 4.73
N ARG A 374 -25.51 0.10 3.54
CA ARG A 374 -26.10 -0.73 2.48
C ARG A 374 -25.14 -1.85 2.06
N ASP A 375 -23.88 -1.52 1.88
CA ASP A 375 -22.84 -2.42 1.39
C ASP A 375 -22.21 -3.28 2.52
N LYS A 376 -22.65 -3.07 3.77
CA LYS A 376 -22.22 -3.76 5.00
C LYS A 376 -20.72 -3.65 5.27
N LEU A 377 -20.20 -2.44 5.13
CA LEU A 377 -18.78 -2.13 5.28
C LEU A 377 -18.46 -1.47 6.63
N GLY A 378 -17.20 -1.63 7.06
CA GLY A 378 -16.65 -1.00 8.25
C GLY A 378 -16.94 -1.72 9.57
N ASN A 379 -16.24 -1.29 10.62
CA ASN A 379 -16.35 -1.78 12.00
C ASN A 379 -16.15 -3.30 12.14
N PHE A 380 -15.14 -3.84 11.45
CA PHE A 380 -14.76 -5.26 11.39
C PHE A 380 -15.85 -6.19 10.83
N GLN A 381 -16.80 -5.66 10.07
CA GLN A 381 -17.67 -6.50 9.25
C GLN A 381 -16.84 -7.13 8.13
N VAL A 382 -16.95 -8.45 7.96
CA VAL A 382 -16.27 -9.19 6.89
C VAL A 382 -16.83 -8.70 5.54
N PRO A 383 -16.01 -8.04 4.70
CA PRO A 383 -16.53 -7.42 3.49
C PRO A 383 -16.78 -8.46 2.38
N SER A 384 -17.84 -8.24 1.61
CA SER A 384 -17.99 -8.92 0.31
C SER A 384 -17.08 -8.24 -0.71
N TYR A 385 -16.30 -9.00 -1.48
CA TYR A 385 -15.55 -8.47 -2.62
C TYR A 385 -16.42 -7.72 -3.64
N LYS A 386 -17.73 -8.04 -3.67
CA LYS A 386 -18.74 -7.41 -4.53
C LYS A 386 -19.39 -6.15 -3.94
N ALA A 387 -19.07 -5.78 -2.70
CA ALA A 387 -19.61 -4.61 -2.03
C ALA A 387 -19.39 -3.35 -2.90
N GLY A 388 -20.47 -2.61 -3.17
CA GLY A 388 -20.45 -1.40 -4.00
C GLY A 388 -20.31 -1.62 -5.51
N MET A 389 -20.17 -2.87 -6.00
CA MET A 389 -19.97 -3.15 -7.43
C MET A 389 -21.28 -3.26 -8.24
N PRO A 390 -21.26 -2.99 -9.57
CA PRO A 390 -22.39 -3.16 -10.48
C PRO A 390 -22.95 -4.57 -10.59
N GLY A 391 -22.17 -5.60 -10.28
CA GLY A 391 -22.62 -7.00 -10.42
C GLY A 391 -23.87 -7.35 -9.59
N GLU A 392 -24.21 -6.56 -8.57
CA GLU A 392 -25.43 -6.72 -7.77
C GLU A 392 -26.62 -5.89 -8.30
N LYS A 393 -26.38 -4.93 -9.21
CA LYS A 393 -27.37 -4.09 -9.92
C LYS A 393 -26.87 -3.70 -11.31
N PRO A 394 -27.44 -4.25 -12.41
CA PRO A 394 -27.15 -3.76 -13.76
C PRO A 394 -27.30 -2.22 -13.82
N GLY A 395 -26.24 -1.51 -14.19
CA GLY A 395 -26.22 -0.04 -14.27
C GLY A 395 -25.61 0.73 -13.08
N SER A 396 -24.87 0.10 -12.16
CA SER A 396 -24.08 0.86 -11.18
C SER A 396 -22.98 1.69 -11.85
N CYS A 397 -22.75 2.87 -11.28
CA CYS A 397 -21.77 3.85 -11.71
C CYS A 397 -20.35 3.64 -11.19
N TRP A 398 -20.08 2.54 -10.46
CA TRP A 398 -18.77 2.28 -9.90
C TRP A 398 -18.02 1.19 -10.68
N GLN A 399 -16.80 1.48 -11.10
CA GLN A 399 -15.88 0.54 -11.73
C GLN A 399 -14.82 0.07 -10.73
N LEU A 400 -14.57 -1.24 -10.67
CA LEU A 400 -13.45 -1.77 -9.90
C LEU A 400 -12.15 -1.55 -10.67
N ILE A 401 -11.22 -0.81 -10.07
CA ILE A 401 -9.88 -0.54 -10.60
C ILE A 401 -8.89 -1.57 -10.07
N GLY A 402 -7.97 -1.99 -10.93
CA GLY A 402 -6.87 -2.92 -10.67
C GLY A 402 -5.62 -2.52 -11.46
N PRO A 403 -4.63 -3.42 -11.59
CA PRO A 403 -4.60 -4.77 -11.04
C PRO A 403 -4.20 -4.80 -9.54
N PRO A 404 -4.61 -5.84 -8.79
CA PRO A 404 -4.51 -5.88 -7.32
C PRO A 404 -3.07 -5.88 -6.80
N HIS A 405 -2.07 -6.26 -7.60
CA HIS A 405 -0.68 -6.15 -7.18
C HIS A 405 -0.13 -4.71 -7.21
N MET A 406 -0.93 -3.75 -7.69
CA MET A 406 -0.62 -2.32 -7.69
C MET A 406 -1.69 -1.51 -6.94
N GLN A 407 -2.95 -1.82 -7.18
CA GLN A 407 -4.08 -1.06 -6.66
C GLN A 407 -5.38 -1.86 -6.67
N ARG A 408 -6.29 -1.51 -5.77
CA ARG A 408 -7.67 -1.96 -5.81
C ARG A 408 -8.56 -0.90 -5.18
N TYR A 409 -9.49 -0.33 -5.93
CA TYR A 409 -10.48 0.61 -5.40
C TYR A 409 -11.66 0.75 -6.37
N LEU A 410 -12.76 1.38 -5.93
CA LEU A 410 -13.86 1.73 -6.83
C LEU A 410 -13.67 3.15 -7.37
N ARG A 411 -13.83 3.33 -8.68
CA ARG A 411 -13.84 4.63 -9.36
C ARG A 411 -15.21 4.91 -9.93
N LEU A 412 -15.66 6.16 -9.82
CA LEU A 412 -16.91 6.57 -10.45
C LEU A 412 -16.75 6.67 -11.98
N GLU A 413 -17.64 6.01 -12.71
CA GLU A 413 -17.82 6.14 -14.16
C GLU A 413 -19.04 7.01 -14.48
N THR A 414 -18.84 7.98 -15.37
CA THR A 414 -19.84 8.97 -15.77
C THR A 414 -20.27 8.79 -17.23
N THR A 415 -20.17 7.57 -17.77
CA THR A 415 -20.51 7.28 -19.17
C THR A 415 -22.00 7.51 -19.44
N THR A 416 -22.32 7.89 -20.67
CA THR A 416 -23.69 8.21 -21.07
C THR A 416 -24.62 6.99 -20.93
N GLY A 417 -25.65 7.11 -20.11
CA GLY A 417 -26.66 6.07 -19.90
C GLY A 417 -26.55 5.28 -18.59
N VAL A 418 -25.58 5.62 -17.74
CA VAL A 418 -25.47 5.09 -16.37
C VAL A 418 -26.23 5.99 -15.39
N GLU A 419 -27.15 5.43 -14.61
CA GLU A 419 -27.84 6.19 -13.55
C GLU A 419 -26.92 6.34 -12.33
N LEU A 420 -26.62 7.60 -11.97
CA LEU A 420 -25.88 7.92 -10.75
C LEU A 420 -26.84 7.88 -9.55
N ASP A 421 -26.43 7.23 -8.46
CA ASP A 421 -27.13 7.39 -7.19
C ASP A 421 -26.87 8.80 -6.59
N GLU A 422 -27.59 9.16 -5.52
CA GLU A 422 -27.49 10.50 -4.95
C GLU A 422 -26.08 10.85 -4.45
N ALA A 423 -25.35 9.87 -3.91
CA ALA A 423 -23.98 10.05 -3.43
C ALA A 423 -23.02 10.30 -4.59
N ALA A 424 -23.07 9.41 -5.59
CA ALA A 424 -22.30 9.51 -6.82
C ALA A 424 -22.60 10.82 -7.57
N SER A 425 -23.87 11.22 -7.64
CA SER A 425 -24.29 12.47 -8.29
C SER A 425 -23.72 13.69 -7.58
N LEU A 426 -23.74 13.74 -6.24
CA LEU A 426 -23.18 14.87 -5.50
C LEU A 426 -21.65 14.91 -5.59
N LEU A 427 -20.96 13.77 -5.51
CA LEU A 427 -19.52 13.68 -5.72
C LEU A 427 -19.12 14.12 -7.13
N GLU A 428 -19.88 13.72 -8.15
CA GLU A 428 -19.63 14.13 -9.54
C GLU A 428 -19.91 15.63 -9.75
N GLN A 429 -20.92 16.20 -9.10
CA GLN A 429 -21.13 17.65 -9.14
C GLN A 429 -19.96 18.40 -8.51
N ILE A 430 -19.46 17.96 -7.34
CA ILE A 430 -18.26 18.56 -6.74
C ILE A 430 -17.06 18.41 -7.68
N ARG A 431 -16.85 17.24 -8.27
CA ARG A 431 -15.73 17.03 -9.22
C ARG A 431 -15.85 17.94 -10.44
N SER A 432 -16.99 17.92 -11.13
CA SER A 432 -17.17 18.58 -12.42
C SER A 432 -17.40 20.09 -12.32
N GLU A 433 -18.17 20.55 -11.32
CA GLU A 433 -18.54 21.97 -11.16
C GLU A 433 -17.58 22.75 -10.27
N LEU A 434 -16.84 22.08 -9.37
CA LEU A 434 -15.79 22.71 -8.54
C LEU A 434 -14.40 22.29 -9.00
N VAL A 435 -13.99 21.05 -8.77
CA VAL A 435 -12.56 20.64 -8.87
C VAL A 435 -12.01 20.81 -10.29
N MET A 436 -12.81 20.48 -11.29
CA MET A 436 -12.46 20.61 -12.71
C MET A 436 -12.89 21.96 -13.32
N SER A 437 -13.22 22.97 -12.48
CA SER A 437 -13.63 24.29 -12.96
C SER A 437 -12.44 25.25 -13.13
N PRO A 438 -12.48 26.17 -14.11
CA PRO A 438 -11.50 27.26 -14.21
C PRO A 438 -11.40 28.11 -12.93
N ALA A 439 -12.52 28.29 -12.21
CA ALA A 439 -12.55 29.06 -10.98
C ALA A 439 -11.72 28.40 -9.87
N PHE A 440 -11.74 27.07 -9.78
CA PHE A 440 -10.91 26.33 -8.84
C PHE A 440 -9.44 26.34 -9.25
N ALA A 441 -9.14 26.29 -10.55
CA ALA A 441 -7.77 26.47 -11.03
C ALA A 441 -7.19 27.85 -10.64
N VAL A 442 -7.99 28.92 -10.72
CA VAL A 442 -7.63 30.25 -10.19
C VAL A 442 -7.42 30.21 -8.68
N PHE A 443 -8.30 29.54 -7.94
CA PHE A 443 -8.16 29.38 -6.49
C PHE A 443 -6.83 28.71 -6.12
N LEU A 444 -6.49 27.58 -6.77
CA LEU A 444 -5.20 26.91 -6.60
C LEU A 444 -4.05 27.84 -6.93
N ALA A 445 -4.05 28.48 -8.11
CA ALA A 445 -2.98 29.38 -8.52
C ALA A 445 -2.74 30.52 -7.53
N VAL A 446 -3.79 31.04 -6.89
CA VAL A 446 -3.69 32.12 -5.92
C VAL A 446 -3.15 31.65 -4.57
N ILE A 447 -3.50 30.44 -4.10
CA ILE A 447 -3.05 29.93 -2.80
C ILE A 447 -1.73 29.14 -2.87
N THR A 448 -1.33 28.67 -4.05
CA THR A 448 -0.09 27.92 -4.27
C THR A 448 0.91 28.64 -5.17
N GLY A 449 0.53 29.76 -5.80
CA GLY A 449 1.34 30.46 -6.80
C GLY A 449 1.75 29.65 -8.02
N MET A 450 1.29 28.40 -8.14
CA MET A 450 1.57 27.51 -9.25
C MET A 450 0.40 27.58 -10.23
N GLU A 451 0.64 27.95 -11.47
CA GLU A 451 -0.41 28.07 -12.50
C GLU A 451 -0.81 26.68 -13.02
N PRO A 452 -2.05 26.19 -12.77
CA PRO A 452 -2.51 24.92 -13.35
C PRO A 452 -2.75 25.08 -14.85
N LEU A 453 -2.29 24.12 -15.64
CA LEU A 453 -2.39 24.09 -17.10
C LEU A 453 -3.33 22.98 -17.59
N GLU A 454 -3.14 21.80 -17.03
CA GLU A 454 -3.91 20.60 -17.35
C GLU A 454 -4.31 19.93 -16.04
N ALA A 455 -5.47 19.28 -16.05
CA ALA A 455 -5.96 18.57 -14.89
C ALA A 455 -6.45 17.18 -15.26
N GLN A 456 -6.22 16.24 -14.36
CA GLN A 456 -6.91 14.97 -14.33
C GLN A 456 -7.56 14.78 -12.96
N SER A 457 -8.74 14.15 -12.91
CA SER A 457 -9.44 13.91 -11.65
C SER A 457 -10.32 12.67 -11.67
N ALA A 458 -10.39 12.00 -10.52
CA ALA A 458 -11.18 10.82 -10.26
C ALA A 458 -11.96 10.95 -8.94
N VAL A 459 -13.22 10.50 -8.95
CA VAL A 459 -13.91 10.17 -7.69
C VAL A 459 -13.61 8.73 -7.34
N ARG A 460 -13.07 8.48 -6.15
CA ARG A 460 -12.66 7.14 -5.69
C ARG A 460 -13.34 6.79 -4.38
N ARG A 461 -13.56 5.49 -4.18
CA ARG A 461 -14.00 4.89 -2.92
C ARG A 461 -13.09 3.72 -2.59
N PHE A 462 -12.52 3.79 -1.40
CA PHE A 462 -11.72 2.74 -0.79
C PHE A 462 -12.56 2.03 0.28
N ARG A 463 -12.96 0.80 0.00
CA ARG A 463 -13.79 -0.05 0.86
C ARG A 463 -12.96 -0.68 1.98
N PRO A 464 -13.43 -0.62 3.24
CA PRO A 464 -12.82 -1.29 4.38
C PRO A 464 -12.62 -2.79 4.12
N GLY A 465 -11.43 -3.27 4.41
CA GLY A 465 -10.99 -4.65 4.25
C GLY A 465 -10.68 -5.05 2.80
N LEU A 466 -10.72 -4.12 1.84
CA LEU A 466 -10.56 -4.45 0.42
C LEU A 466 -9.56 -3.55 -0.31
N ASP A 467 -9.63 -2.23 -0.13
CA ASP A 467 -9.08 -1.31 -1.13
C ASP A 467 -7.83 -0.55 -0.64
N TYR A 468 -6.94 -0.25 -1.59
CA TYR A 468 -5.60 0.31 -1.39
C TYR A 468 -4.98 0.76 -2.72
N THR A 469 -3.87 1.51 -2.63
CA THR A 469 -2.84 1.54 -3.67
C THR A 469 -1.47 1.23 -3.03
N VAL A 470 -0.52 0.82 -3.84
CA VAL A 470 0.86 0.46 -3.43
C VAL A 470 1.82 1.48 -4.04
N ALA A 471 2.93 1.78 -3.36
CA ALA A 471 4.00 2.55 -3.98
C ALA A 471 4.78 1.65 -4.94
N HIS A 472 4.93 2.08 -6.19
CA HIS A 472 5.67 1.30 -7.18
C HIS A 472 6.40 2.21 -8.16
N VAL A 473 7.42 1.65 -8.80
CA VAL A 473 8.30 2.38 -9.73
C VAL A 473 7.54 2.98 -10.92
N GLY A 474 6.47 2.32 -11.37
CA GLY A 474 5.56 2.86 -12.40
C GLY A 474 4.73 4.07 -11.94
N GLY A 475 4.56 4.27 -10.63
CA GLY A 475 3.87 5.40 -10.01
C GLY A 475 4.79 6.58 -9.68
N ILE A 476 6.06 6.53 -10.07
CA ILE A 476 7.01 7.62 -9.86
C ILE A 476 6.61 8.82 -10.72
N THR A 477 6.56 9.98 -10.08
CA THR A 477 6.31 11.26 -10.73
C THR A 477 7.47 11.62 -11.66
N THR A 478 7.18 12.06 -12.90
CA THR A 478 8.22 12.41 -13.89
C THR A 478 8.36 13.91 -14.15
N GLU A 479 7.34 14.70 -13.83
CA GLU A 479 7.31 16.16 -13.99
C GLU A 479 6.60 16.75 -12.76
N VAL A 480 6.86 18.01 -12.42
CA VAL A 480 6.25 18.62 -11.22
C VAL A 480 4.72 18.62 -11.36
N ARG A 481 4.04 18.12 -10.32
CA ARG A 481 2.58 18.10 -10.24
C ARG A 481 2.10 18.78 -8.98
N LEU A 482 0.93 19.42 -9.05
CA LEU A 482 0.18 19.82 -7.86
C LEU A 482 -0.95 18.82 -7.65
N ASP A 483 -0.87 18.05 -6.58
CA ASP A 483 -1.95 17.15 -6.16
C ASP A 483 -2.96 17.93 -5.32
N ALA A 484 -4.25 17.72 -5.58
CA ALA A 484 -5.34 18.24 -4.78
C ALA A 484 -6.34 17.11 -4.47
N THR A 485 -6.46 16.74 -3.20
CA THR A 485 -7.30 15.62 -2.78
C THR A 485 -8.34 16.09 -1.78
N PHE A 486 -9.62 16.05 -2.16
CA PHE A 486 -10.72 16.20 -1.22
C PHE A 486 -11.02 14.84 -0.57
N CYS A 487 -10.82 14.72 0.73
CA CYS A 487 -11.08 13.50 1.50
C CYS A 487 -12.41 13.58 2.26
N PHE A 488 -13.16 12.48 2.23
CA PHE A 488 -14.42 12.27 2.93
C PHE A 488 -14.42 10.89 3.60
N ALA A 489 -13.92 10.84 4.83
CA ALA A 489 -13.99 9.65 5.69
C ALA A 489 -15.17 9.76 6.69
N ASP A 490 -15.68 8.63 7.21
CA ASP A 490 -16.69 8.67 8.27
C ASP A 490 -16.07 9.18 9.59
N CYS A 491 -16.38 10.43 9.94
CA CYS A 491 -15.89 11.14 11.13
C CYS A 491 -17.05 11.66 12.02
N ARG A 492 -18.23 11.03 11.96
CA ARG A 492 -19.47 11.51 12.63
C ARG A 492 -19.34 11.68 14.14
N ASP A 493 -18.45 10.92 14.77
CA ASP A 493 -18.21 10.99 16.21
C ASP A 493 -16.71 10.96 16.53
N LYS A 494 -16.39 11.30 17.79
CA LYS A 494 -15.02 11.41 18.27
C LYS A 494 -14.24 10.10 18.22
N LEU A 495 -14.92 8.96 18.33
CA LEU A 495 -14.26 7.66 18.23
C LEU A 495 -13.89 7.38 16.78
N SER A 496 -14.77 7.69 15.83
CA SER A 496 -14.46 7.58 14.41
C SER A 496 -13.31 8.48 13.98
N VAL A 497 -13.27 9.74 14.46
CA VAL A 497 -12.12 10.65 14.25
C VAL A 497 -10.84 10.04 14.81
N ALA A 498 -10.84 9.61 16.08
CA ALA A 498 -9.66 9.04 16.70
C ALA A 498 -9.16 7.75 16.01
N LYS A 499 -10.06 6.95 15.44
CA LYS A 499 -9.70 5.74 14.67
C LYS A 499 -8.92 6.07 13.41
N TRP A 500 -9.27 7.13 12.71
CA TRP A 500 -8.51 7.57 11.53
C TRP A 500 -7.21 8.27 11.91
N ASP A 501 -7.25 9.13 12.94
CA ASP A 501 -6.08 9.92 13.37
C ASP A 501 -4.91 9.05 13.86
N ASP A 502 -5.19 7.87 14.42
CA ASP A 502 -4.16 6.93 14.91
C ASP A 502 -3.41 6.22 13.76
N GLY A 503 -3.90 6.32 12.52
CA GLY A 503 -3.31 5.69 11.33
C GLY A 503 -3.49 4.17 11.24
N ASP A 504 -3.88 3.51 12.33
CA ASP A 504 -4.03 2.06 12.43
C ASP A 504 -5.10 1.48 11.49
N MET A 505 -6.11 2.28 11.13
CA MET A 505 -7.15 1.92 10.15
C MET A 505 -6.69 2.04 8.70
N GLY A 506 -5.49 2.57 8.46
CA GLY A 506 -4.95 2.89 7.15
C GLY A 506 -5.76 3.96 6.44
N GLY A 507 -5.82 3.90 5.11
CA GLY A 507 -6.49 4.91 4.29
C GLY A 507 -5.80 6.27 4.25
N PHE A 508 -4.67 6.47 4.92
CA PHE A 508 -3.90 7.72 4.83
C PHE A 508 -3.25 7.86 3.45
N ASP A 509 -3.05 9.10 3.03
CA ASP A 509 -2.41 9.48 1.77
C ASP A 509 -0.93 9.77 2.02
N CYS A 510 -0.06 8.93 1.45
CA CYS A 510 1.35 8.89 1.79
C CYS A 510 2.21 9.25 0.58
N TYR A 511 3.23 10.07 0.81
CA TYR A 511 4.22 10.49 -0.16
C TYR A 511 5.59 10.03 0.31
N ILE A 512 6.32 9.31 -0.56
CA ILE A 512 7.63 8.75 -0.25
C ILE A 512 8.60 9.05 -1.39
N GLU A 513 9.88 9.25 -1.07
CA GLU A 513 10.93 9.41 -2.06
C GLU A 513 11.36 8.03 -2.60
N GLN A 514 11.99 8.01 -3.77
CA GLN A 514 12.67 6.82 -4.25
C GLN A 514 14.02 6.68 -3.56
N ASP A 515 14.24 5.58 -2.84
CA ASP A 515 15.59 5.24 -2.38
C ASP A 515 16.50 4.91 -3.58
N GLU A 516 17.66 5.56 -3.68
CA GLU A 516 18.62 5.36 -4.78
C GLU A 516 19.08 3.88 -4.91
N ASP A 517 19.06 3.12 -3.81
CA ASP A 517 19.43 1.69 -3.76
C ASP A 517 18.28 0.73 -4.13
N SER A 518 17.03 1.20 -4.16
CA SER A 518 15.85 0.37 -4.42
C SER A 518 15.64 0.01 -5.90
N ALA A 519 16.33 0.69 -6.81
CA ALA A 519 16.17 0.51 -8.25
C ALA A 519 16.81 -0.78 -8.81
N ALA A 520 17.69 -1.45 -8.04
CA ALA A 520 18.52 -2.55 -8.53
C ALA A 520 18.18 -3.94 -7.96
N GLU A 521 17.42 -4.04 -6.87
CA GLU A 521 17.12 -5.34 -6.24
C GLU A 521 15.61 -5.60 -6.15
N ALA A 522 15.15 -6.71 -6.74
CA ALA A 522 13.76 -7.18 -6.63
C ALA A 522 13.28 -7.43 -5.18
N SER A 523 14.20 -7.42 -4.21
CA SER A 523 13.90 -7.48 -2.77
C SER A 523 13.58 -6.12 -2.14
N ALA A 524 13.91 -5.00 -2.78
CA ALA A 524 13.69 -3.66 -2.23
C ALA A 524 12.21 -3.29 -2.12
N VAL A 525 11.34 -3.89 -2.95
CA VAL A 525 9.88 -3.75 -2.86
C VAL A 525 9.31 -4.32 -1.53
N TYR A 526 10.11 -5.12 -0.80
CA TYR A 526 9.68 -5.82 0.40
C TYR A 526 10.60 -5.61 1.61
N ARG A 527 11.62 -4.75 1.52
CA ARG A 527 12.44 -4.41 2.69
C ARG A 527 11.67 -3.39 3.54
N ALA A 528 11.60 -3.69 4.82
CA ALA A 528 11.34 -2.70 5.87
C ALA A 528 12.65 -2.66 6.64
N ASP A 529 13.64 -1.94 6.12
CA ASP A 529 14.90 -1.76 6.84
C ASP A 529 14.70 -0.66 7.89
N GLU A 530 15.37 -0.79 9.03
CA GLU A 530 15.26 0.15 10.16
C GLU A 530 15.91 1.53 9.87
N ASP A 531 16.57 1.66 8.71
CA ASP A 531 17.31 2.85 8.28
C ASP A 531 16.55 3.68 7.22
N ASP A 532 15.32 3.31 6.83
CA ASP A 532 14.53 4.11 5.88
C ASP A 532 14.15 5.47 6.50
N GLU A 533 14.54 6.55 5.83
CA GLU A 533 14.00 7.88 6.12
C GLU A 533 12.48 7.80 5.94
N GLY A 534 11.73 8.06 7.01
CA GLY A 534 10.27 7.93 7.00
C GLY A 534 9.59 8.75 5.89
N PRO A 535 8.27 8.58 5.68
CA PRO A 535 7.59 9.20 4.55
C PRO A 535 7.77 10.73 4.53
N LEU A 536 7.95 11.30 3.33
CA LEU A 536 8.04 12.74 3.11
C LEU A 536 6.81 13.46 3.70
N ALA A 537 5.62 12.87 3.47
CA ALA A 537 4.38 13.35 4.04
C ALA A 537 3.36 12.22 4.19
N SER A 538 2.51 12.31 5.21
CA SER A 538 1.38 11.39 5.41
C SER A 538 0.17 12.15 5.96
N PHE A 539 -0.96 12.05 5.26
CA PHE A 539 -2.19 12.74 5.59
C PHE A 539 -3.28 11.74 5.97
N GLN A 540 -3.73 11.81 7.23
CA GLN A 540 -4.75 10.90 7.74
C GLN A 540 -6.09 11.12 7.04
N ALA A 541 -6.85 10.04 6.86
CA ALA A 541 -8.18 10.13 6.26
C ALA A 541 -9.10 10.95 7.18
N SER A 542 -9.64 12.05 6.66
CA SER A 542 -10.51 12.93 7.42
C SER A 542 -11.72 13.36 6.60
N PHE A 543 -12.70 14.00 7.24
CA PHE A 543 -13.91 14.44 6.57
C PHE A 543 -13.86 15.91 6.16
N ASN A 544 -14.24 16.18 4.90
CA ASN A 544 -14.34 17.53 4.34
C ASN A 544 -13.00 18.28 4.41
N THR A 545 -11.93 17.60 3.99
CA THR A 545 -10.56 18.11 4.03
C THR A 545 -9.99 18.15 2.62
N LEU A 546 -9.32 19.24 2.26
CA LEU A 546 -8.55 19.38 1.03
C LEU A 546 -7.06 19.35 1.35
N THR A 547 -6.36 18.34 0.86
CA THR A 547 -4.91 18.23 0.93
C THR A 547 -4.30 18.72 -0.38
N LEU A 548 -3.30 19.59 -0.30
CA LEU A 548 -2.52 20.08 -1.44
C LEU A 548 -1.06 19.70 -1.26
N VAL A 549 -0.44 19.13 -2.29
CA VAL A 549 0.99 18.74 -2.27
C VAL A 549 1.61 19.06 -3.62
N ALA A 550 2.68 19.86 -3.64
CA ALA A 550 3.56 19.95 -4.79
C ALA A 550 4.47 18.73 -4.78
N ARG A 551 4.31 17.88 -5.79
CA ARG A 551 4.97 16.59 -5.92
C ARG A 551 6.04 16.70 -6.99
N ASP A 552 7.29 16.61 -6.55
CA ASP A 552 8.46 16.66 -7.42
C ASP A 552 8.70 15.33 -8.15
N PRO A 553 9.46 15.35 -9.26
CA PRO A 553 9.92 14.12 -9.90
C PRO A 553 10.66 13.21 -8.91
N GLY A 554 10.44 11.89 -8.98
CA GLY A 554 11.03 10.93 -8.06
C GLY A 554 10.18 10.58 -6.85
N VAL A 555 9.15 11.38 -6.52
CA VAL A 555 8.22 11.09 -5.42
C VAL A 555 7.14 10.10 -5.87
N MET A 556 6.90 9.08 -5.05
CA MET A 556 5.80 8.12 -5.16
C MET A 556 4.67 8.50 -4.19
N ARG A 557 3.44 8.13 -4.54
CA ARG A 557 2.25 8.36 -3.72
C ARG A 557 1.43 7.09 -3.60
N PHE A 558 0.92 6.80 -2.40
CA PHE A 558 -0.04 5.71 -2.22
C PHE A 558 -1.11 5.99 -1.15
N ILE A 559 -2.27 5.35 -1.27
CA ILE A 559 -3.30 5.29 -0.24
C ILE A 559 -3.18 3.95 0.48
N LYS A 560 -2.83 4.00 1.76
CA LYS A 560 -2.68 2.78 2.58
C LYS A 560 -3.99 1.98 2.59
N TYR A 561 -3.86 0.65 2.61
CA TYR A 561 -4.98 -0.27 2.79
C TYR A 561 -5.94 0.13 3.91
N VAL A 562 -7.22 0.25 3.58
CA VAL A 562 -8.26 0.58 4.55
C VAL A 562 -8.66 -0.70 5.28
N SER A 563 -8.33 -0.82 6.57
CA SER A 563 -8.72 -1.96 7.41
C SER A 563 -10.24 -2.09 7.49
N ALA A 564 -10.76 -3.31 7.57
CA ALA A 564 -12.17 -3.57 7.87
C ALA A 564 -12.62 -2.93 9.20
N GLY A 565 -11.69 -2.66 10.12
CA GLY A 565 -11.94 -1.96 11.39
C GLY A 565 -12.33 -0.49 11.25
N ALA A 566 -12.06 0.11 10.09
CA ALA A 566 -12.37 1.50 9.78
C ALA A 566 -13.87 1.79 10.00
N PRO A 567 -14.26 2.99 10.46
CA PRO A 567 -15.66 3.35 10.67
C PRO A 567 -16.54 3.17 9.42
N GLY A 568 -15.97 3.46 8.25
CA GLY A 568 -16.60 3.35 6.93
C GLY A 568 -15.54 3.47 5.83
N SER A 569 -15.97 3.60 4.58
CA SER A 569 -15.09 3.84 3.44
C SER A 569 -14.33 5.16 3.55
N ARG A 570 -13.11 5.19 3.00
CA ARG A 570 -12.49 6.45 2.57
C ARG A 570 -13.01 6.78 1.18
N TRP A 571 -13.61 7.94 1.03
CA TRP A 571 -14.01 8.48 -0.26
C TRP A 571 -13.15 9.68 -0.58
N ASP A 572 -12.77 9.86 -1.83
CA ASP A 572 -12.09 11.08 -2.23
C ASP A 572 -12.42 11.53 -3.64
N ILE A 573 -12.16 12.81 -3.88
CA ILE A 573 -12.00 13.38 -5.22
C ILE A 573 -10.52 13.73 -5.34
N SER A 574 -9.77 12.87 -6.00
CA SER A 574 -8.35 13.07 -6.27
C SER A 574 -8.20 13.82 -7.59
N ALA A 575 -7.42 14.88 -7.59
CA ALA A 575 -7.05 15.62 -8.79
C ALA A 575 -5.54 15.86 -8.83
N GLU A 576 -4.98 15.84 -10.03
CA GLU A 576 -3.58 16.15 -10.29
C GLU A 576 -3.51 17.22 -11.37
N PHE A 577 -2.73 18.27 -11.11
CA PHE A 577 -2.57 19.40 -12.00
C PHE A 577 -1.16 19.43 -12.55
N LYS A 578 -1.03 19.48 -13.87
CA LYS A 578 0.21 19.94 -14.50
C LYS A 578 0.32 21.43 -14.25
N VAL A 579 1.47 21.88 -13.75
CA VAL A 579 1.72 23.27 -13.40
C VAL A 579 2.72 23.89 -14.37
N ASN A 580 2.66 25.21 -14.52
CA ASN A 580 3.67 25.96 -15.25
C ASN A 580 4.97 25.99 -14.44
N GLU A 581 5.97 25.24 -14.87
CA GLU A 581 7.35 25.37 -14.43
C GLU A 581 7.88 26.69 -15.00
N GLY A 582 7.58 27.82 -14.33
CA GLY A 582 8.18 29.11 -14.71
C GLY A 582 9.70 28.96 -14.76
N ASP A 583 10.37 29.66 -15.69
CA ASP A 583 11.82 29.59 -15.90
C ASP A 583 12.59 29.73 -14.57
N ALA A 584 12.86 28.61 -13.91
CA ALA A 584 13.74 28.53 -12.77
C ALA A 584 15.13 28.74 -13.34
N GLU A 585 15.56 30.00 -13.35
CA GLU A 585 16.86 30.41 -13.86
C GLU A 585 17.95 29.50 -13.30
N SER A 586 18.78 29.02 -14.23
CA SER A 586 20.08 28.43 -13.99
C SER A 586 20.97 29.39 -13.19
N GLU A 587 20.81 29.44 -11.88
CA GLU A 587 21.83 30.01 -11.00
C GLU A 587 22.88 28.94 -10.70
N GLY A 588 23.80 28.74 -11.64
CA GLY A 588 24.89 27.82 -11.45
C GLY A 588 25.73 27.57 -12.69
N GLU A 589 26.37 28.62 -13.22
CA GLU A 589 27.73 28.56 -13.79
C GLU A 589 28.16 29.98 -14.19
N GLY A 590 28.72 30.70 -13.22
CA GLY A 590 29.54 31.87 -13.53
C GLY A 590 30.83 31.39 -14.19
N GLU A 591 30.88 31.42 -15.52
CA GLU A 591 32.13 31.27 -16.27
C GLU A 591 33.08 32.43 -15.93
N GLU A 592 34.01 32.20 -15.01
CA GLU A 592 35.22 33.01 -14.87
C GLU A 592 36.09 32.81 -16.12
N SER A 593 36.02 33.77 -17.04
CA SER A 593 36.92 33.85 -18.18
C SER A 593 38.31 34.34 -17.74
N GLU A 594 39.20 33.40 -17.39
CA GLU A 594 40.63 33.68 -17.34
C GLU A 594 41.22 33.74 -18.77
N SER A 595 41.71 34.92 -19.11
CA SER A 595 42.46 35.22 -20.31
C SER A 595 43.85 34.57 -20.27
N GLU A 596 44.14 33.62 -21.17
CA GLU A 596 45.52 33.30 -21.53
C GLU A 596 45.85 33.75 -22.96
N SER A 597 46.86 34.61 -23.00
CA SER A 597 47.48 35.25 -24.16
C SER A 597 48.16 34.24 -25.08
N GLY A 598 47.98 34.43 -26.39
CA GLY A 598 48.61 33.63 -27.43
C GLY A 598 50.12 33.84 -27.61
N SER A 599 50.79 32.75 -27.97
CA SER A 599 52.03 32.70 -28.74
C SER A 599 51.93 31.43 -29.59
N GLY A 600 51.84 31.48 -30.92
CA GLY A 600 52.91 31.89 -31.83
C GLY A 600 53.40 30.64 -32.58
N SER A 601 52.78 30.33 -33.72
CA SER A 601 53.18 29.22 -34.60
C SER A 601 54.00 29.75 -35.78
N GLU A 602 55.23 29.27 -35.94
CA GLU A 602 55.99 29.29 -37.20
C GLU A 602 56.20 27.86 -37.73
N PRO A 603 56.38 27.67 -39.05
CA PRO A 603 56.13 26.39 -39.72
C PRO A 603 57.41 25.58 -39.97
N GLU A 604 57.34 24.27 -39.77
CA GLU A 604 58.37 23.34 -40.25
C GLU A 604 58.08 22.87 -41.67
N ALA A 605 59.06 23.11 -42.53
CA ALA A 605 59.22 22.47 -43.83
C ALA A 605 60.33 21.43 -43.74
N SER A 606 60.08 20.21 -44.21
CA SER A 606 61.11 19.43 -44.89
C SER A 606 60.52 18.31 -45.75
N ASP A 607 60.68 18.45 -47.06
CA ASP A 607 60.77 17.32 -47.97
C ASP A 607 62.22 16.82 -47.99
N GLY A 608 62.42 15.51 -47.85
CA GLY A 608 63.52 14.81 -48.54
C GLY A 608 64.65 14.19 -47.72
N LYS A 609 64.58 12.84 -47.66
CA LYS A 609 65.63 11.82 -47.52
C LYS A 609 66.19 11.44 -46.16
#